data_AF-A0A3Q4M309-F1
#
_entry.id   AF-A0A3Q4M309-F1
#
_cell.length_a   1.000
_cell.length_b   1.000
_cell.length_c   1.000
_cell.angle_alpha   90.00
_cell.angle_beta   90.00
_cell.angle_gamma   90.00
#
_symmetry.space_group_name_H-M   'P 1'
#
loop_
_entity.id
_entity.type
_entity.pdbx_description
1 polymer ?
#
loop_
_entity_poly.entity_id
_entity_poly.type
_entity_poly.pdbx_seq_one_letter_code
_entity_poly.pdbx_strand_id
1 'polypeptide(L)'
;MKSSQHKTTEWSDSVTLTVSDNKPRPVLTVSPSWLSPGASVTLNCEVEHPSAGWSFYWYKAVPDLSEKSSSYELLPDGSGTAQDSYIIHGQTHTAGYVCRAGRGDPEYHTDHSRPKFVWSADVHSAATLKVSPDSVQNLMYVSVSLTCEGNFTEWRVKRFPNDAPLYYSNCGRMTGSTCNISYILKSPTAVYWCESGSGEFSNAVNITVQSIPVHPVTEGASVSLSCSLRTQKILSNLKISAVSKSDEGFYKCQYSGRESAQSWMSVKGESVSHVSVFSLLPLSRPV
;
A
#
# COMPACT_ATOMS: atom_id res chain seq x y z
N MET A 1 66.37 -43.84 23.70
CA MET A 1 65.89 -42.52 23.21
C MET A 1 64.95 -42.77 22.04
N LYS A 2 63.63 -42.58 22.21
CA LYS A 2 62.65 -42.73 21.12
C LYS A 2 62.63 -41.41 20.35
N SER A 3 63.10 -41.42 19.10
CA SER A 3 63.03 -40.27 18.21
C SER A 3 61.62 -40.17 17.63
N SER A 4 60.88 -39.12 17.99
CA SER A 4 59.58 -38.80 17.41
C SER A 4 59.78 -38.22 16.02
N GLN A 5 59.56 -39.01 14.98
CA GLN A 5 59.55 -38.52 13.60
C GLN A 5 58.25 -37.77 13.34
N HIS A 6 58.34 -36.43 13.27
CA HIS A 6 57.24 -35.59 12.80
C HIS A 6 57.15 -35.70 11.27
N LYS A 7 56.05 -36.28 10.77
CA LYS A 7 55.71 -36.23 9.35
C LYS A 7 54.94 -34.94 9.07
N THR A 8 55.45 -34.12 8.16
CA THR A 8 54.75 -32.94 7.63
C THR A 8 54.10 -33.28 6.30
N THR A 9 52.91 -32.74 6.05
CA THR A 9 52.21 -32.86 4.76
C THR A 9 52.71 -31.81 3.78
N GLU A 10 52.44 -32.02 2.49
CA GLU A 10 52.70 -31.00 1.47
C GLU A 10 51.78 -29.78 1.64
N TRP A 11 52.22 -28.64 1.10
CA TRP A 11 51.45 -27.41 1.10
C TRP A 11 50.27 -27.53 0.14
N SER A 12 49.14 -26.93 0.51
CA SER A 12 47.98 -26.86 -0.38
C SER A 12 48.20 -25.86 -1.51
N ASP A 13 47.39 -25.97 -2.56
CA ASP A 13 47.29 -24.94 -3.59
C ASP A 13 46.96 -23.57 -2.96
N SER A 14 47.48 -22.51 -3.57
CA SER A 14 47.22 -21.15 -3.11
C SER A 14 45.79 -20.73 -3.48
N VAL A 15 45.07 -20.19 -2.49
CA VAL A 15 43.75 -19.59 -2.68
C VAL A 15 43.85 -18.07 -2.56
N THR A 16 43.37 -17.36 -3.58
CA THR A 16 43.31 -15.89 -3.54
C THR A 16 42.00 -15.47 -2.88
N LEU A 17 42.09 -14.73 -1.77
CA LEU A 17 40.94 -14.16 -1.08
C LEU A 17 40.74 -12.71 -1.53
N THR A 18 39.58 -12.40 -2.09
CA THR A 18 39.18 -11.03 -2.42
C THR A 18 38.29 -10.49 -1.31
N VAL A 19 38.73 -9.41 -0.66
CA VAL A 19 37.95 -8.71 0.37
C VAL A 19 37.36 -7.45 -0.25
N SER A 20 36.05 -7.28 -0.16
CA SER A 20 35.36 -6.06 -0.57
C SER A 20 35.00 -5.21 0.64
N ASP A 21 35.15 -3.89 0.51
CA ASP A 21 34.77 -2.94 1.57
C ASP A 21 33.25 -2.75 1.68
N ASN A 22 32.49 -3.21 0.68
CA ASN A 22 31.05 -3.05 0.64
C ASN A 22 30.37 -4.03 1.59
N LYS A 23 29.62 -3.49 2.56
CA LYS A 23 28.77 -4.31 3.41
C LYS A 23 27.66 -4.94 2.57
N PRO A 24 27.47 -6.27 2.62
CA PRO A 24 26.35 -6.90 1.95
C PRO A 24 25.04 -6.39 2.58
N ARG A 25 23.96 -6.45 1.80
CA ARG A 25 22.63 -6.04 2.25
C ARG A 25 21.65 -7.20 2.08
N PRO A 26 21.02 -7.68 3.16
CA PRO A 26 20.05 -8.76 3.07
C PRO A 26 18.74 -8.29 2.44
N VAL A 27 17.99 -9.25 1.91
CA VAL A 27 16.67 -9.04 1.29
C VAL A 27 15.59 -9.57 2.23
N LEU A 28 14.79 -8.66 2.77
CA LEU A 28 13.64 -9.02 3.60
C LEU A 28 12.42 -9.30 2.73
N THR A 29 11.72 -10.40 3.02
CA THR A 29 10.38 -10.71 2.50
C THR A 29 9.40 -10.93 3.65
N VAL A 30 8.11 -10.69 3.38
CA VAL A 30 7.03 -10.78 4.37
C VAL A 30 5.84 -11.51 3.78
N SER A 31 5.19 -12.35 4.58
CA SER A 31 3.99 -13.08 4.18
C SER A 31 3.05 -13.32 5.37
N PRO A 32 1.75 -12.96 5.29
CA PRO A 32 1.13 -12.18 4.23
C PRO A 32 1.50 -10.69 4.32
N SER A 33 1.34 -9.95 3.23
CA SER A 33 1.53 -8.49 3.21
C SER A 33 0.32 -7.70 3.72
N TRP A 34 -0.87 -8.30 3.66
CA TRP A 34 -2.11 -7.75 4.22
C TRP A 34 -2.59 -8.62 5.38
N LEU A 35 -2.84 -7.99 6.51
CA LEU A 35 -3.28 -8.67 7.73
C LEU A 35 -4.70 -9.19 7.56
N SER A 36 -4.92 -10.39 8.08
CA SER A 36 -6.24 -10.98 8.28
C SER A 36 -6.41 -11.28 9.77
N PRO A 37 -7.62 -11.17 10.33
CA PRO A 37 -7.84 -11.44 11.76
C PRO A 37 -7.28 -12.80 12.18
N GLY A 38 -6.42 -12.82 13.20
CA GLY A 38 -5.82 -14.05 13.75
C GLY A 38 -4.68 -14.65 12.92
N ALA A 39 -4.30 -14.07 11.78
CA ALA A 39 -3.16 -14.53 11.00
C ALA A 39 -1.82 -14.08 11.62
N SER A 40 -0.81 -14.95 11.61
CA SER A 40 0.57 -14.58 11.92
C SER A 40 1.29 -14.07 10.67
N VAL A 41 2.32 -13.26 10.87
CA VAL A 41 3.20 -12.77 9.81
C VAL A 41 4.51 -13.49 9.90
N THR A 42 4.98 -14.05 8.79
CA THR A 42 6.33 -14.59 8.67
C THR A 42 7.22 -13.60 7.94
N LEU A 43 8.34 -13.25 8.58
CA LEU A 43 9.45 -12.52 8.00
C LEU A 43 10.52 -13.51 7.55
N ASN A 44 11.14 -13.30 6.39
CA ASN A 44 12.29 -14.09 5.92
C ASN A 44 13.41 -13.17 5.43
N CYS A 45 14.65 -13.45 5.84
CA CYS A 45 15.81 -12.60 5.59
C CYS A 45 16.82 -13.36 4.73
N GLU A 46 16.89 -13.03 3.45
CA GLU A 46 17.77 -13.70 2.50
C GLU A 46 19.13 -12.99 2.40
N VAL A 47 20.21 -13.78 2.43
CA VAL A 47 21.59 -13.34 2.28
C VAL A 47 22.22 -14.09 1.11
N GLU A 48 23.20 -13.48 0.45
CA GLU A 48 23.83 -14.01 -0.78
C GLU A 48 24.49 -15.39 -0.58
N HIS A 49 24.89 -15.72 0.66
CA HIS A 49 25.56 -16.98 1.01
C HIS A 49 25.00 -17.55 2.32
N PRO A 50 23.82 -18.21 2.30
CA PRO A 50 23.11 -18.63 3.51
C PRO A 50 23.86 -19.65 4.37
N SER A 51 24.72 -20.48 3.77
CA SER A 51 25.49 -21.51 4.48
C SER A 51 26.67 -20.99 5.31
N ALA A 52 26.89 -19.67 5.38
CA ALA A 52 28.06 -19.08 6.03
C ALA A 52 27.90 -18.83 7.54
N GLY A 53 26.95 -19.50 8.20
CA GLY A 53 26.75 -19.41 9.66
C GLY A 53 26.30 -18.02 10.13
N TRP A 54 25.29 -17.45 9.48
CA TRP A 54 24.75 -16.13 9.83
C TRP A 54 23.89 -16.17 11.09
N SER A 55 23.99 -15.10 11.87
CA SER A 55 23.06 -14.76 12.95
C SER A 55 22.16 -13.62 12.49
N PHE A 56 20.84 -13.79 12.58
CA PHE A 56 19.86 -12.84 12.09
C PHE A 56 19.31 -11.97 13.20
N TYR A 57 19.04 -10.73 12.85
CA TYR A 57 18.54 -9.68 13.74
C TYR A 57 17.31 -9.03 13.12
N TRP A 58 16.26 -8.92 13.91
CA TRP A 58 14.93 -8.52 13.45
C TRP A 58 14.50 -7.23 14.14
N TYR A 59 14.09 -6.25 13.34
CA TYR A 59 13.75 -4.93 13.84
C TYR A 59 12.37 -4.50 13.35
N LYS A 60 11.65 -3.79 14.21
CA LYS A 60 10.49 -3.00 13.87
C LYS A 60 10.93 -1.60 13.48
N ALA A 61 10.41 -1.09 12.37
CA ALA A 61 10.65 0.28 11.94
C ALA A 61 9.73 1.23 12.71
N VAL A 62 10.32 2.25 13.32
CA VAL A 62 9.61 3.32 13.98
C VAL A 62 9.76 4.59 13.12
N PRO A 63 8.65 5.18 12.65
CA PRO A 63 8.67 6.42 11.93
C PRO A 63 9.29 7.54 12.76
N ASP A 64 10.24 8.24 12.16
CA ASP A 64 10.72 9.52 12.66
C ASP A 64 10.40 10.59 11.61
N LEU A 65 9.66 11.62 12.03
CA LEU A 65 9.30 12.75 11.16
C LEU A 65 10.46 13.74 10.96
N SER A 66 11.47 13.71 11.83
CA SER A 66 12.66 14.58 11.80
C SER A 66 13.75 14.03 10.89
N GLU A 67 13.92 12.70 10.84
CA GLU A 67 14.88 12.05 9.96
C GLU A 67 14.30 11.65 8.59
N LYS A 68 15.20 11.52 7.61
CA LYS A 68 14.89 10.86 6.31
C LYS A 68 14.79 9.34 6.47
N SER A 69 15.38 8.78 7.53
CA SER A 69 15.39 7.37 7.92
C SER A 69 14.37 7.07 9.02
N SER A 70 13.88 5.84 9.05
CA SER A 70 13.17 5.29 10.22
C SER A 70 14.19 4.80 11.24
N SER A 71 13.91 4.99 12.52
CA SER A 71 14.64 4.31 13.58
C SER A 71 14.20 2.84 13.66
N TYR A 72 15.02 2.00 14.31
CA TYR A 72 14.82 0.56 14.36
C TYR A 72 14.86 0.07 15.81
N GLU A 73 13.78 -0.58 16.24
CA GLU A 73 13.67 -1.21 17.54
C GLU A 73 13.77 -2.73 17.40
N LEU A 74 14.58 -3.38 18.23
CA LEU A 74 14.77 -4.82 18.17
C LEU A 74 13.49 -5.55 18.60
N LEU A 75 13.09 -6.56 17.83
CA LEU A 75 11.95 -7.41 18.19
C LEU A 75 12.28 -8.34 19.37
N PRO A 76 11.29 -8.73 20.19
CA PRO A 76 11.48 -9.69 21.28
C PRO A 76 12.11 -10.98 20.75
N ASP A 77 13.15 -11.49 21.41
CA ASP A 77 13.88 -12.70 20.98
C ASP A 77 14.43 -12.67 19.54
N GLY A 78 14.43 -11.50 18.89
CA GLY A 78 14.87 -11.30 17.52
C GLY A 78 16.36 -11.01 17.38
N SER A 79 17.17 -11.34 18.37
CA SER A 79 18.60 -11.03 18.42
C SER A 79 19.46 -12.28 18.20
N GLY A 80 20.28 -12.27 17.14
CA GLY A 80 21.29 -13.30 16.93
C GLY A 80 20.72 -14.70 16.67
N THR A 81 19.57 -14.81 15.99
CA THR A 81 18.93 -16.10 15.72
C THR A 81 19.65 -16.83 14.58
N ALA A 82 19.88 -18.13 14.70
CA ALA A 82 20.40 -18.93 13.57
C ALA A 82 19.37 -19.09 12.44
N GLN A 83 18.08 -18.97 12.77
CA GLN A 83 16.98 -19.07 11.82
C GLN A 83 16.88 -17.78 10.99
N ASP A 84 16.76 -17.94 9.68
CA ASP A 84 16.56 -16.88 8.68
C ASP A 84 15.11 -16.38 8.58
N SER A 85 14.22 -16.91 9.43
CA SER A 85 12.81 -16.59 9.49
C SER A 85 12.34 -16.27 10.90
N TYR A 86 11.38 -15.36 11.01
CA TYR A 86 10.81 -14.88 12.27
C TYR A 86 9.30 -14.73 12.16
N ILE A 87 8.55 -15.24 13.15
CA ILE A 87 7.08 -15.24 13.14
C ILE A 87 6.56 -14.22 14.15
N ILE A 88 5.73 -13.29 13.69
CA ILE A 88 5.05 -12.30 14.51
C ILE A 88 3.61 -12.74 14.73
N HIS A 89 3.24 -12.90 15.99
CA HIS A 89 1.87 -13.23 16.40
C HIS A 89 1.11 -11.97 16.85
N GLY A 90 -0.19 -11.92 16.58
CA GLY A 90 -1.07 -10.88 17.12
C GLY A 90 -0.88 -9.49 16.52
N GLN A 91 -0.22 -9.36 15.37
CA GLN A 91 -0.09 -8.07 14.68
C GLN A 91 -1.45 -7.61 14.14
N THR A 92 -1.97 -6.50 14.64
CA THR A 92 -3.28 -5.94 14.24
C THR A 92 -3.18 -4.65 13.42
N HIS A 93 -2.05 -3.95 13.53
CA HIS A 93 -1.85 -2.63 12.92
C HIS A 93 -0.82 -2.67 11.79
N THR A 94 -0.81 -1.63 10.96
CA THR A 94 0.24 -1.46 9.95
C THR A 94 1.60 -1.36 10.65
N ALA A 95 2.61 -2.06 10.14
CA ALA A 95 3.96 -2.03 10.69
C ALA A 95 5.02 -2.23 9.61
N GLY A 96 6.19 -1.60 9.79
CA GLY A 96 7.37 -1.82 8.98
C GLY A 96 8.39 -2.69 9.70
N TYR A 97 9.11 -3.52 8.94
CA TYR A 97 10.15 -4.42 9.44
C TYR A 97 11.42 -4.32 8.62
N VAL A 98 12.55 -4.59 9.28
CA VAL A 98 13.89 -4.62 8.71
C VAL A 98 14.64 -5.80 9.31
N CYS A 99 15.48 -6.46 8.51
CA CYS A 99 16.40 -7.48 9.01
C CYS A 99 17.87 -7.08 8.77
N ARG A 100 18.75 -7.67 9.57
CA ARG A 100 20.21 -7.55 9.47
C ARG A 100 20.83 -8.91 9.80
N ALA A 101 21.99 -9.22 9.24
CA ALA A 101 22.72 -10.44 9.56
C ALA A 101 24.10 -10.10 10.15
N GLY A 102 24.63 -10.99 10.99
CA GLY A 102 25.95 -10.90 11.61
C GLY A 102 26.71 -12.22 11.53
N ARG A 103 28.05 -12.17 11.48
CA ARG A 103 28.91 -13.37 11.49
C ARG A 103 30.32 -13.05 12.02
N GLY A 104 31.03 -14.07 12.50
CA GLY A 104 32.41 -13.97 12.95
C GLY A 104 32.57 -13.57 14.42
N ASP A 105 33.82 -13.55 14.89
CA ASP A 105 34.20 -13.15 16.26
C ASP A 105 35.46 -12.26 16.18
N PRO A 106 35.35 -10.92 16.38
CA PRO A 106 34.15 -10.18 16.74
C PRO A 106 33.13 -10.10 15.59
N GLU A 107 31.86 -9.95 15.95
CA GLU A 107 30.76 -10.05 15.00
C GLU A 107 30.75 -8.90 13.97
N TYR A 108 30.87 -9.27 12.69
CA TYR A 108 30.70 -8.38 11.57
C TYR A 108 29.25 -8.42 11.10
N HIS A 109 28.63 -7.25 11.04
CA HIS A 109 27.25 -7.12 10.59
C HIS A 109 27.13 -6.53 9.18
N THR A 110 26.12 -7.04 8.47
CA THR A 110 25.62 -6.49 7.20
C THR A 110 25.01 -5.10 7.39
N ASP A 111 24.71 -4.44 6.27
CA ASP A 111 23.75 -3.35 6.25
C ASP A 111 22.35 -3.85 6.61
N HIS A 112 21.47 -2.92 6.99
CA HIS A 112 20.04 -3.19 7.14
C HIS A 112 19.38 -3.46 5.78
N SER A 113 18.44 -4.40 5.73
CA SER A 113 17.59 -4.61 4.57
C SER A 113 16.82 -3.35 4.19
N ARG A 114 16.27 -3.31 2.98
CA ARG A 114 15.20 -2.34 2.69
C ARG A 114 13.97 -2.69 3.55
N PRO A 115 13.23 -1.70 4.06
CA PRO A 115 12.06 -1.97 4.88
C PRO A 115 10.97 -2.64 4.05
N LYS A 116 10.26 -3.59 4.68
CA LYS A 116 9.02 -4.19 4.18
C LYS A 116 7.89 -3.91 5.14
N PHE A 117 6.69 -3.74 4.59
CA PHE A 117 5.51 -3.37 5.37
C PHE A 117 4.47 -4.47 5.34
N VAL A 118 3.77 -4.56 6.47
CA VAL A 118 2.57 -5.37 6.63
C VAL A 118 1.44 -4.41 6.94
N TRP A 119 0.34 -4.52 6.20
CA TRP A 119 -0.72 -3.53 6.16
C TRP A 119 -1.99 -4.01 6.87
N SER A 120 -2.59 -3.13 7.67
CA SER A 120 -3.93 -3.32 8.22
C SER A 120 -4.92 -2.42 7.51
N ALA A 121 -6.05 -2.96 7.06
CA ALA A 121 -7.16 -2.16 6.55
C ALA A 121 -8.04 -1.60 7.67
N ASP A 122 -7.86 -2.07 8.90
CA ASP A 122 -8.74 -1.75 10.03
C ASP A 122 -8.45 -0.34 10.58
N VAL A 123 -9.52 0.44 10.68
CA VAL A 123 -9.52 1.85 11.12
C VAL A 123 -9.29 2.01 12.63
N HIS A 124 -9.17 0.92 13.38
CA HIS A 124 -9.00 0.90 14.84
C HIS A 124 -7.62 1.39 15.33
N SER A 125 -6.82 1.99 14.45
CA SER A 125 -5.52 2.58 14.79
C SER A 125 -5.73 4.00 15.34
N ALA A 126 -4.84 4.48 16.23
CA ALA A 126 -4.87 5.86 16.73
C ALA A 126 -4.72 6.93 15.61
N ALA A 127 -4.33 6.48 14.42
CA ALA A 127 -4.27 7.22 13.18
C ALA A 127 -5.15 6.57 12.09
N THR A 128 -6.04 7.33 11.44
CA THR A 128 -6.93 6.88 10.37
C THR A 128 -6.63 7.62 9.07
N LEU A 129 -6.53 6.91 7.95
CA LEU A 129 -6.39 7.49 6.62
C LEU A 129 -7.72 7.36 5.84
N LYS A 130 -8.31 8.49 5.45
CA LYS A 130 -9.47 8.58 4.56
C LYS A 130 -9.06 9.08 3.17
N VAL A 131 -9.72 8.59 2.14
CA VAL A 131 -9.51 9.01 0.75
C VAL A 131 -10.71 9.84 0.30
N SER A 132 -10.48 10.87 -0.52
CA SER A 132 -11.56 11.66 -1.13
C SER A 132 -11.13 12.16 -2.51
N PRO A 133 -11.86 11.89 -3.59
CA PRO A 133 -13.07 11.05 -3.65
C PRO A 133 -12.70 9.56 -3.53
N ASP A 134 -13.57 8.74 -2.93
CA ASP A 134 -13.37 7.29 -2.79
C ASP A 134 -13.41 6.52 -4.13
N SER A 135 -13.88 7.17 -5.19
CA SER A 135 -13.93 6.64 -6.55
C SER A 135 -13.83 7.80 -7.54
N VAL A 136 -12.89 7.71 -8.50
CA VAL A 136 -12.72 8.73 -9.54
C VAL A 136 -12.80 8.07 -10.91
N GLN A 137 -13.74 8.53 -11.72
CA GLN A 137 -13.85 8.16 -13.12
C GLN A 137 -13.17 9.19 -14.02
N ASN A 138 -12.50 8.67 -15.04
CA ASN A 138 -12.15 9.34 -16.29
C ASN A 138 -11.48 10.72 -16.22
N LEU A 139 -10.18 10.72 -15.91
CA LEU A 139 -9.25 11.78 -16.31
C LEU A 139 -7.90 11.15 -16.67
N MET A 140 -7.14 11.74 -17.61
CA MET A 140 -5.72 11.39 -17.82
C MET A 140 -4.89 11.50 -16.52
N TYR A 141 -5.41 12.25 -15.54
CA TYR A 141 -4.84 12.52 -14.23
C TYR A 141 -5.95 12.54 -13.17
N VAL A 142 -5.85 11.69 -12.16
CA VAL A 142 -6.75 11.73 -10.99
C VAL A 142 -6.06 12.51 -9.87
N SER A 143 -6.83 13.37 -9.19
CA SER A 143 -6.42 14.00 -7.93
C SER A 143 -7.16 13.33 -6.78
N VAL A 144 -6.43 12.97 -5.72
CA VAL A 144 -7.00 12.41 -4.50
C VAL A 144 -6.52 13.21 -3.30
N SER A 145 -7.41 13.37 -2.33
CA SER A 145 -7.16 13.95 -1.02
C SER A 145 -7.08 12.84 0.01
N LEU A 146 -5.95 12.75 0.70
CA LEU A 146 -5.67 11.79 1.75
C LEU A 146 -5.72 12.51 3.10
N THR A 147 -6.63 12.11 3.99
CA THR A 147 -6.80 12.76 5.30
C THR A 147 -6.40 11.82 6.43
N CYS A 148 -5.36 12.19 7.17
CA CYS A 148 -4.89 11.55 8.40
C CYS A 148 -5.66 12.13 9.61
N GLU A 149 -6.47 11.33 10.28
CA GLU A 149 -7.20 11.68 11.50
C GLU A 149 -6.58 10.97 12.70
N GLY A 150 -6.52 11.66 13.85
CA GLY A 150 -5.93 11.12 15.08
C GLY A 150 -5.59 12.24 16.05
N ASN A 151 -5.08 11.90 17.24
CA ASN A 151 -4.74 12.91 18.26
C ASN A 151 -3.36 13.55 18.06
N PHE A 152 -2.87 13.60 16.82
CA PHE A 152 -1.54 14.08 16.48
C PHE A 152 -1.60 15.28 15.56
N THR A 153 -0.68 16.21 15.77
CA THR A 153 -0.59 17.48 15.04
C THR A 153 0.25 17.38 13.78
N GLU A 154 1.11 16.36 13.69
CA GLU A 154 2.06 16.22 12.60
C GLU A 154 2.00 14.85 11.95
N TRP A 155 1.96 14.89 10.62
CA TRP A 155 1.74 13.71 9.79
C TRP A 155 2.65 13.71 8.58
N ARG A 156 2.96 12.52 8.10
CA ARG A 156 3.61 12.30 6.79
C ARG A 156 2.87 11.18 6.08
N VAL A 157 2.52 11.40 4.81
CA VAL A 157 1.89 10.35 4.00
C VAL A 157 2.97 9.60 3.25
N LYS A 158 2.96 8.27 3.39
CA LYS A 158 3.86 7.37 2.67
C LYS A 158 3.13 6.62 1.58
N ARG A 159 3.92 6.14 0.62
CA ARG A 159 3.47 5.35 -0.52
C ARG A 159 4.43 4.20 -0.77
N PHE A 160 3.89 3.00 -0.96
CA PHE A 160 4.63 1.83 -1.44
C PHE A 160 4.08 1.41 -2.81
N PRO A 161 4.81 1.67 -3.92
CA PRO A 161 4.41 1.20 -5.24
C PRO A 161 4.70 -0.30 -5.39
N ASN A 162 3.86 -1.01 -6.15
CA ASN A 162 4.04 -2.45 -6.38
C ASN A 162 5.27 -2.81 -7.26
N ASP A 163 5.79 -1.90 -8.11
CA ASP A 163 6.77 -2.27 -9.16
C ASP A 163 7.95 -1.30 -9.41
N ALA A 164 8.28 -0.34 -8.53
CA ALA A 164 9.44 0.53 -8.78
C ALA A 164 10.06 1.19 -7.53
N PRO A 165 11.35 1.59 -7.57
CA PRO A 165 11.99 2.29 -6.47
C PRO A 165 11.42 3.71 -6.35
N LEU A 166 10.70 3.93 -5.25
CA LEU A 166 10.47 5.21 -4.56
C LEU A 166 10.65 6.47 -5.43
N TYR A 167 9.63 6.81 -6.22
CA TYR A 167 9.40 8.20 -6.56
C TYR A 167 8.68 8.85 -5.36
N TYR A 168 9.18 10.01 -4.94
CA TYR A 168 8.79 10.87 -3.83
C TYR A 168 7.36 10.69 -3.27
N SER A 169 7.25 10.65 -1.95
CA SER A 169 6.01 10.95 -1.22
C SER A 169 5.62 12.41 -1.51
N ASN A 170 4.45 12.64 -2.09
CA ASN A 170 4.03 14.00 -2.47
C ASN A 170 3.73 14.90 -1.27
N CYS A 171 3.49 14.33 -0.09
CA CYS A 171 3.25 15.08 1.13
C CYS A 171 4.29 14.69 2.19
N GLY A 172 5.25 15.58 2.39
CA GLY A 172 6.27 15.45 3.42
C GLY A 172 5.69 15.60 4.83
N ARG A 173 6.43 16.23 5.73
CA ARG A 173 5.91 16.59 7.05
C ARG A 173 4.84 17.67 6.88
N MET A 174 3.65 17.41 7.42
CA MET A 174 2.49 18.30 7.38
C MET A 174 2.02 18.61 8.79
N THR A 175 1.62 19.85 9.02
CA THR A 175 0.97 20.33 10.25
C THR A 175 -0.57 20.27 10.16
N GLY A 176 -1.10 19.87 9.01
CA GLY A 176 -2.53 19.61 8.79
C GLY A 176 -2.79 18.13 8.52
N SER A 177 -4.05 17.73 8.61
CA SER A 177 -4.50 16.36 8.39
C SER A 177 -4.54 15.94 6.92
N THR A 178 -4.60 16.90 5.98
CA THR A 178 -4.95 16.61 4.60
C THR A 178 -3.78 16.78 3.63
N CYS A 179 -3.53 15.75 2.86
CA CYS A 179 -2.55 15.66 1.77
C CYS A 179 -3.26 15.60 0.43
N ASN A 180 -3.07 16.62 -0.41
CA ASN A 180 -3.62 16.65 -1.76
C ASN A 180 -2.58 16.11 -2.76
N ILE A 181 -2.87 14.95 -3.35
CA ILE A 181 -2.04 14.33 -4.38
C ILE A 181 -2.66 14.65 -5.74
N SER A 182 -2.00 15.51 -6.50
CA SER A 182 -2.35 15.80 -7.89
C SER A 182 -1.56 14.90 -8.84
N TYR A 183 -2.12 14.68 -10.04
CA TYR A 183 -1.45 14.00 -11.16
C TYR A 183 -0.97 12.57 -10.86
N ILE A 184 -1.83 11.70 -10.32
CA ILE A 184 -1.52 10.27 -10.27
C ILE A 184 -1.45 9.73 -11.72
N LEU A 185 -0.23 9.61 -12.24
CA LEU A 185 0.08 9.02 -13.54
C LEU A 185 -0.44 7.58 -13.61
N LYS A 186 -0.87 7.15 -14.80
CA LYS A 186 -1.22 5.77 -15.15
C LYS A 186 -0.06 4.83 -14.80
N SER A 187 0.00 4.37 -13.57
CA SER A 187 1.03 3.48 -13.01
C SER A 187 0.42 2.76 -11.79
N PRO A 188 0.96 1.61 -11.38
CA PRO A 188 0.19 0.54 -10.77
C PRO A 188 -0.30 0.90 -9.38
N THR A 189 -1.31 0.15 -8.97
CA THR A 189 -1.86 0.09 -7.61
C THR A 189 -0.78 0.33 -6.55
N ALA A 190 -0.98 1.33 -5.70
CA ALA A 190 -0.03 1.68 -4.64
C ALA A 190 -0.74 1.72 -3.29
N VAL A 191 -0.01 1.32 -2.25
CA VAL A 191 -0.52 1.32 -0.89
C VAL A 191 -0.08 2.61 -0.19
N TYR A 192 -1.03 3.28 0.46
CA TYR A 192 -0.82 4.53 1.18
C TYR A 192 -1.15 4.37 2.66
N TRP A 193 -0.40 5.05 3.52
CA TRP A 193 -0.64 5.15 4.97
C TRP A 193 -0.06 6.46 5.51
N CYS A 194 -0.46 6.85 6.71
CA CYS A 194 0.08 7.97 7.46
C CYS A 194 1.09 7.49 8.52
N GLU A 195 2.16 8.25 8.69
CA GLU A 195 3.09 8.16 9.81
C GLU A 195 2.88 9.37 10.72
N SER A 196 2.76 9.14 12.03
CA SER A 196 2.66 10.20 13.04
C SER A 196 4.04 10.60 13.59
N GLY A 197 4.13 11.77 14.21
CA GLY A 197 5.33 12.21 14.95
C GLY A 197 5.67 11.38 16.18
N SER A 198 4.74 10.57 16.66
CA SER A 198 4.92 9.65 17.80
C SER A 198 5.43 8.27 17.38
N GLY A 199 5.68 8.03 16.09
CA GLY A 199 6.13 6.73 15.60
C GLY A 199 5.01 5.71 15.36
N GLU A 200 3.78 6.17 15.12
CA GLU A 200 2.64 5.30 14.81
C GLU A 200 2.31 5.30 13.32
N PHE A 201 1.73 4.19 12.86
CA PHE A 201 1.22 4.01 11.50
C PHE A 201 -0.31 3.97 11.51
N SER A 202 -0.95 4.58 10.51
CA SER A 202 -2.39 4.42 10.29
C SER A 202 -2.76 3.09 9.65
N ASN A 203 -4.07 2.86 9.46
CA ASN A 203 -4.53 1.90 8.46
C ASN A 203 -3.94 2.24 7.08
N ALA A 204 -3.89 1.22 6.22
CA ALA A 204 -3.37 1.33 4.87
C ALA A 204 -4.49 1.16 3.85
N VAL A 205 -4.43 1.96 2.79
CA VAL A 205 -5.39 1.95 1.69
C VAL A 205 -4.69 1.60 0.37
N ASN A 206 -5.27 0.68 -0.39
CA ASN A 206 -4.78 0.33 -1.72
C ASN A 206 -5.54 1.14 -2.77
N ILE A 207 -4.87 2.09 -3.42
CA ILE A 207 -5.49 2.94 -4.44
C ILE A 207 -5.17 2.36 -5.81
N THR A 208 -6.22 1.97 -6.53
CA THR A 208 -6.13 1.40 -7.88
C THR A 208 -6.82 2.32 -8.88
N VAL A 209 -6.08 2.82 -9.88
CA VAL A 209 -6.68 3.62 -10.96
C VAL A 209 -7.11 2.67 -12.08
N GLN A 210 -8.42 2.40 -12.18
CA GLN A 210 -8.99 1.58 -13.25
C GLN A 210 -9.35 2.44 -14.46
N SER A 211 -8.97 1.98 -15.65
CA SER A 211 -9.13 2.72 -16.93
C SER A 211 -10.41 2.37 -17.68
N ILE A 212 -11.48 1.92 -17.02
CA ILE A 212 -12.69 1.50 -17.74
C ILE A 212 -13.58 2.73 -17.99
N PRO A 213 -13.85 3.10 -19.26
CA PRO A 213 -14.81 4.14 -19.58
C PRO A 213 -16.23 3.62 -19.32
N VAL A 214 -16.78 3.89 -18.14
CA VAL A 214 -18.21 3.77 -17.93
C VAL A 214 -18.85 4.96 -18.65
N HIS A 215 -19.50 4.68 -19.77
CA HIS A 215 -20.22 5.72 -20.51
C HIS A 215 -21.38 6.23 -19.64
N PRO A 216 -21.67 7.54 -19.63
CA PRO A 216 -22.83 8.06 -18.92
C PRO A 216 -24.09 7.34 -19.42
N VAL A 217 -24.93 6.93 -18.48
CA VAL A 217 -26.18 6.24 -18.79
C VAL A 217 -27.17 7.27 -19.32
N THR A 218 -27.76 7.01 -20.48
CA THR A 218 -28.82 7.89 -21.01
C THR A 218 -30.06 7.79 -20.14
N GLU A 219 -30.70 8.93 -19.86
CA GLU A 219 -32.01 8.96 -19.21
C GLU A 219 -33.03 8.09 -19.98
N GLY A 220 -33.83 7.31 -19.27
CA GLY A 220 -34.75 6.31 -19.82
C GLY A 220 -34.12 4.95 -20.18
N ALA A 221 -32.80 4.80 -20.14
CA ALA A 221 -32.15 3.51 -20.37
C ALA A 221 -32.32 2.55 -19.19
N SER A 222 -32.14 1.26 -19.45
CA SER A 222 -32.11 0.22 -18.42
C SER A 222 -30.68 -0.21 -18.09
N VAL A 223 -30.34 -0.22 -16.80
CA VAL A 223 -29.01 -0.59 -16.28
C VAL A 223 -29.13 -1.73 -15.30
N SER A 224 -28.09 -2.56 -15.24
CA SER A 224 -27.96 -3.65 -14.27
C SER A 224 -26.64 -3.52 -13.52
N LEU A 225 -26.73 -3.30 -12.21
CA LEU A 225 -25.60 -3.28 -11.28
C LEU A 225 -25.46 -4.68 -10.69
N SER A 226 -24.25 -5.23 -10.65
CA SER A 226 -24.02 -6.57 -10.12
C SER A 226 -22.96 -6.56 -9.03
N CYS A 227 -23.16 -7.40 -8.02
CA CYS A 227 -22.18 -7.64 -6.97
C CYS A 227 -21.63 -9.05 -7.11
N SER A 228 -20.31 -9.21 -7.00
CA SER A 228 -19.66 -10.53 -7.05
C SER A 228 -18.55 -10.62 -6.00
N LEU A 229 -18.37 -11.82 -5.44
CA LEU A 229 -17.25 -12.14 -4.56
C LEU A 229 -16.15 -12.79 -5.41
N ARG A 230 -14.88 -12.62 -5.05
CA ARG A 230 -13.78 -13.30 -5.78
C ARG A 230 -13.93 -14.83 -5.85
N THR A 231 -14.63 -15.41 -4.87
CA THR A 231 -14.87 -16.85 -4.74
C THR A 231 -16.21 -17.33 -5.35
N GLN A 232 -17.13 -16.43 -5.73
CA GLN A 232 -18.46 -16.79 -6.28
C GLN A 232 -18.90 -15.83 -7.40
N LYS A 233 -19.53 -16.39 -8.45
CA LYS A 233 -19.66 -15.71 -9.74
C LYS A 233 -20.66 -14.54 -9.79
N ILE A 234 -21.63 -14.40 -8.87
CA ILE A 234 -22.47 -13.21 -8.61
C ILE A 234 -23.26 -13.46 -7.31
N LEU A 235 -23.38 -12.46 -6.45
CA LEU A 235 -24.12 -12.48 -5.18
C LEU A 235 -25.47 -11.76 -5.28
N SER A 236 -25.54 -10.65 -6.01
CA SER A 236 -26.77 -9.87 -6.18
C SER A 236 -26.76 -9.06 -7.48
N ASN A 237 -27.95 -8.77 -8.01
CA ASN A 237 -28.14 -7.95 -9.20
C ASN A 237 -29.29 -6.94 -8.96
N LEU A 238 -29.01 -5.66 -9.15
CA LEU A 238 -30.00 -4.58 -9.10
C LEU A 238 -30.24 -4.07 -10.52
N LYS A 239 -31.50 -4.05 -10.95
CA LYS A 239 -31.89 -3.60 -12.30
C LYS A 239 -32.74 -2.33 -12.18
N ILE A 240 -32.28 -1.25 -12.80
CA ILE A 240 -32.99 0.03 -12.91
C ILE A 240 -33.47 0.13 -14.35
N SER A 241 -34.78 0.06 -14.58
CA SER A 241 -35.32 -0.06 -15.95
C SER A 241 -35.53 1.27 -16.67
N ALA A 242 -35.70 2.37 -15.92
CA ALA A 242 -35.90 3.71 -16.45
C ALA A 242 -35.05 4.69 -15.65
N VAL A 243 -33.76 4.75 -15.99
CA VAL A 243 -32.79 5.58 -15.28
C VAL A 243 -33.13 7.05 -15.44
N SER A 244 -33.12 7.80 -14.34
CA SER A 244 -33.46 9.22 -14.24
C SER A 244 -32.30 10.00 -13.61
N LYS A 245 -32.35 11.34 -13.66
CA LYS A 245 -31.30 12.14 -13.02
C LYS A 245 -31.18 11.91 -11.51
N SER A 246 -32.24 11.47 -10.83
CA SER A 246 -32.20 11.10 -9.41
C SER A 246 -31.47 9.78 -9.12
N ASP A 247 -31.24 8.93 -10.14
CA ASP A 247 -30.48 7.70 -10.00
C ASP A 247 -28.95 7.95 -10.11
N GLU A 248 -28.52 9.19 -10.39
CA GLU A 248 -27.11 9.56 -10.37
C GLU A 248 -26.55 9.55 -8.93
N GLY A 249 -25.46 8.82 -8.71
CA GLY A 249 -24.89 8.72 -7.37
C GLY A 249 -23.87 7.60 -7.17
N PHE A 250 -23.44 7.42 -5.92
CA PHE A 250 -22.57 6.34 -5.50
C PHE A 250 -23.36 5.10 -5.10
N TYR A 251 -22.96 3.95 -5.64
CA TYR A 251 -23.52 2.64 -5.36
C TYR A 251 -22.47 1.75 -4.70
N LYS A 252 -22.86 0.99 -3.67
CA LYS A 252 -22.01 -0.02 -3.01
C LYS A 252 -22.85 -1.25 -2.66
N CYS A 253 -22.21 -2.40 -2.54
CA CYS A 253 -22.84 -3.59 -2.01
C CYS A 253 -22.64 -3.68 -0.50
N GLN A 254 -23.59 -4.31 0.18
CA GLN A 254 -23.44 -4.76 1.55
C GLN A 254 -23.75 -6.25 1.64
N TYR A 255 -22.85 -7.02 2.25
CA TYR A 255 -23.05 -8.45 2.47
C TYR A 255 -22.44 -8.89 3.80
N SER A 256 -23.23 -9.57 4.63
CA SER A 256 -22.80 -10.11 5.94
C SER A 256 -22.05 -9.08 6.81
N GLY A 257 -22.53 -7.83 6.84
CA GLY A 257 -21.95 -6.74 7.61
C GLY A 257 -20.70 -6.07 7.01
N ARG A 258 -20.23 -6.52 5.83
CA ARG A 258 -19.12 -5.88 5.09
C ARG A 258 -19.65 -5.09 3.90
N GLU A 259 -19.00 -3.97 3.58
CA GLU A 259 -19.35 -3.11 2.43
C GLU A 259 -18.30 -3.23 1.31
N SER A 260 -18.73 -3.10 0.05
CA SER A 260 -17.82 -3.00 -1.10
C SER A 260 -17.30 -1.57 -1.28
N ALA A 261 -16.26 -1.43 -2.13
CA ALA A 261 -15.91 -0.12 -2.67
C ALA A 261 -17.11 0.52 -3.39
N GLN A 262 -17.17 1.86 -3.36
CA GLN A 262 -18.23 2.63 -4.01
C GLN A 262 -17.97 2.79 -5.52
N SER A 263 -19.03 2.77 -6.31
CA SER A 263 -19.01 3.02 -7.76
C SER A 263 -19.96 4.15 -8.11
N TRP A 264 -19.49 5.15 -8.86
CA TRP A 264 -20.32 6.25 -9.35
C TRP A 264 -21.10 5.83 -10.60
N MET A 265 -22.38 6.19 -10.68
CA MET A 265 -23.18 6.11 -11.91
C MET A 265 -23.57 7.53 -12.32
N SER A 266 -23.13 7.96 -13.51
CA SER A 266 -23.55 9.25 -14.08
C SER A 266 -24.70 9.06 -15.06
N VAL A 267 -25.67 9.98 -15.01
CA VAL A 267 -26.84 10.01 -15.89
C VAL A 267 -26.79 11.26 -16.77
N LYS A 268 -26.84 11.05 -18.09
CA LYS A 268 -26.92 12.11 -19.10
C LYS A 268 -28.39 12.31 -19.50
N GLY A 269 -28.95 13.47 -19.17
CA GLY A 269 -30.26 13.88 -19.67
C GLY A 269 -30.19 14.20 -21.17
N GLU A 270 -31.28 13.93 -21.88
CA GLU A 270 -31.43 14.45 -23.24
C GLU A 270 -31.46 15.98 -23.18
N SER A 271 -30.49 16.63 -23.83
CA SER A 271 -30.63 18.03 -24.18
C SER A 271 -31.75 18.10 -25.22
N VAL A 272 -32.98 18.37 -24.78
CA VAL A 272 -34.04 18.81 -25.69
C VAL A 272 -33.54 20.11 -26.30
N SER A 273 -33.04 20.04 -27.53
CA SER A 273 -32.85 21.22 -28.35
C SER A 273 -34.23 21.88 -28.48
N HIS A 274 -34.45 22.96 -27.73
CA HIS A 274 -35.53 23.89 -28.00
C HIS A 274 -35.31 24.43 -29.43
N VAL A 275 -35.87 23.74 -30.43
CA VAL A 275 -36.11 24.34 -31.73
C VAL A 275 -37.15 25.42 -31.46
N SER A 276 -36.69 26.66 -31.37
CA SER A 276 -37.57 27.83 -31.33
C SER A 276 -38.31 27.88 -32.65
N VAL A 277 -39.49 27.28 -32.71
CA VAL A 277 -40.43 27.49 -33.81
C VAL A 277 -40.99 28.91 -33.62
N PHE A 278 -40.38 29.89 -34.29
CA PHE A 278 -40.94 31.22 -34.42
C PHE A 278 -42.33 31.08 -35.07
N SER A 279 -43.37 31.24 -34.26
CA SER A 279 -44.74 31.34 -34.74
C SER A 279 -44.96 32.79 -35.17
N LEU A 280 -45.09 33.05 -36.48
CA LEU A 280 -45.49 34.35 -37.01
C LEU A 280 -46.97 34.60 -36.65
N LEU A 281 -47.21 35.55 -35.74
CA LEU A 281 -48.55 36.09 -35.48
C LEU A 281 -48.82 37.26 -36.44
N PRO A 282 -50.02 37.37 -37.05
CA PRO A 282 -50.38 38.51 -37.88
C PRO A 282 -50.57 39.78 -37.03
N LEU A 283 -50.05 40.90 -37.53
CA LEU A 283 -50.30 42.24 -36.99
C LEU A 283 -51.78 42.61 -37.18
N SER A 284 -52.54 42.62 -36.09
CA SER A 284 -53.82 43.34 -36.03
C SER A 284 -53.55 44.84 -36.18
N ARG A 285 -54.11 45.45 -37.23
CA ARG A 285 -54.11 46.92 -37.37
C ARG A 285 -55.08 47.55 -36.35
N PRO A 286 -54.75 48.74 -35.83
CA PRO A 286 -55.58 49.43 -34.85
C PRO A 286 -56.74 50.18 -35.51
N VAL A 287 -57.91 50.05 -34.87
CA VAL A 287 -59.20 50.76 -34.96
C VAL A 287 -59.89 50.81 -36.33
#